data_AF-A0A524LYU0-F1
#
_entry.id   AF-A0A524LYU0-F1
#
_cell.length_a   1.000
_cell.length_b   1.000
_cell.length_c   1.000
_cell.angle_alpha   90.00
_cell.angle_beta   90.00
_cell.angle_gamma   90.00
#
_symmetry.space_group_name_H-M   'P 1'
#
loop_
_entity.id
_entity.type
_entity.pdbx_description
1 polymer ?
#
loop_
_entity_poly.entity_id
_entity_poly.type
_entity_poly.pdbx_seq_one_letter_code
_entity_poly.pdbx_strand_id
1 'polypeptide(L)' 'MAKEEILNALMDAVVEGDDDLAEEFAQKALDEGVDAYEAIIDGLAKGMNVVSDMYEKGEAFVPSLLLAADAMYAGMEI' A
#
# COMPACT_ATOMS: atom_id res chain seq x y z
N MET A 1 16.10 3.36 6.58
CA MET A 1 15.92 2.19 5.69
C MET A 1 16.24 2.62 4.27
N ALA A 2 16.43 1.71 3.31
CA ALA A 2 16.49 2.15 1.92
C ALA A 2 15.06 2.59 1.51
N LYS A 3 14.93 3.73 0.83
CA LYS A 3 13.63 4.24 0.34
C LYS A 3 12.79 3.16 -0.35
N GLU A 4 13.44 2.33 -1.15
CA GLU A 4 12.79 1.24 -1.89
C GLU A 4 12.21 0.16 -0.97
N GLU A 5 12.80 -0.08 0.21
CA GLU A 5 12.24 -0.99 1.21
C GLU A 5 10.93 -0.43 1.79
N ILE A 6 10.85 0.89 2.02
CA ILE A 6 9.64 1.55 2.52
C ILE A 6 8.53 1.48 1.47
N LEU A 7 8.85 1.76 0.20
CA LEU A 7 7.88 1.69 -0.90
C LEU A 7 7.36 0.26 -1.11
N ASN A 8 8.24 -0.74 -1.03
CA ASN A 8 7.83 -2.14 -1.12
C ASN A 8 6.96 -2.56 0.07
N ALA A 9 7.29 -2.11 1.28
CA ALA A 9 6.47 -2.41 2.46
C ALA A 9 5.08 -1.77 2.38
N LEU A 10 4.96 -0.53 1.88
CA LEU A 10 3.68 0.11 1.59
C LEU A 10 2.86 -0.66 0.56
N MET A 11 3.51 -1.16 -0.49
CA MET A 11 2.88 -2.00 -1.50
C MET A 11 2.37 -3.31 -0.89
N ASP A 12 3.21 -4.00 -0.13
CA ASP A 12 2.89 -5.28 0.51
C ASP A 12 1.72 -5.13 1.51
N ALA A 13 1.72 -4.07 2.32
CA ALA A 13 0.62 -3.76 3.23
C ALA A 13 -0.73 -3.64 2.51
N VAL A 14 -0.77 -2.96 1.36
CA VAL A 14 -1.99 -2.85 0.55
C VAL A 14 -2.37 -4.19 -0.08
N VAL A 15 -1.40 -5.00 -0.52
CA VAL A 15 -1.68 -6.33 -1.09
C VAL A 15 -2.24 -7.29 -0.04
N GLU A 16 -1.73 -7.22 1.18
CA GLU A 16 -2.18 -8.04 2.32
C GLU A 16 -3.47 -7.49 2.95
N GLY A 17 -3.82 -6.22 2.69
CA GLY A 17 -4.97 -5.56 3.29
C GLY A 17 -4.75 -5.28 4.78
N ASP A 18 -3.53 -4.88 5.13
CA ASP A 18 -3.11 -4.58 6.50
C ASP A 18 -3.00 -3.05 6.70
N ASP A 19 -4.05 -2.49 7.31
CA ASP A 19 -4.18 -1.06 7.60
C ASP A 19 -3.09 -0.58 8.57
N ASP A 20 -2.81 -1.35 9.63
CA ASP A 20 -1.83 -1.01 10.66
C ASP A 20 -0.42 -0.90 10.04
N LEU A 21 -0.09 -1.85 9.14
CA LEU A 21 1.18 -1.87 8.44
C LEU A 21 1.29 -0.70 7.44
N ALA A 22 0.20 -0.38 6.75
CA ALA A 22 0.16 0.75 5.81
C ALA A 22 0.40 2.08 6.53
N GLU A 23 -0.24 2.30 7.69
CA GLU A 23 -0.02 3.48 8.53
C GLU A 23 1.43 3.56 9.04
N GLU A 24 1.97 2.45 9.55
CA GLU A 24 3.33 2.38 10.08
C GLU A 24 4.36 2.79 9.02
N PHE A 25 4.26 2.21 7.82
CA PHE A 25 5.21 2.51 6.75
C PHE A 25 4.95 3.86 6.06
N ALA A 26 3.72 4.38 6.09
CA ALA A 26 3.43 5.74 5.63
C ALA A 26 4.11 6.77 6.54
N GLN A 27 4.00 6.60 7.87
CA GLN A 27 4.69 7.47 8.82
C GLN A 27 6.21 7.36 8.65
N LYS A 28 6.76 6.15 8.49
CA LYS A 28 8.20 5.96 8.22
C LYS A 28 8.64 6.62 6.92
N ALA A 29 7.82 6.61 5.88
CA ALA A 29 8.12 7.29 4.62
C ALA A 29 8.33 8.79 4.85
N LEU A 30 7.42 9.41 5.61
CA LEU A 30 7.54 10.83 5.98
C LEU A 30 8.76 11.10 6.86
N ASP A 31 9.00 10.26 7.86
CA ASP A 31 10.12 10.40 8.80
C ASP A 31 11.50 10.29 8.11
N GLU A 32 11.61 9.44 7.10
CA GLU A 32 12.83 9.23 6.30
C GLU A 32 12.93 10.21 5.12
N GLY A 33 11.98 11.15 4.98
CA GLY A 33 11.98 12.19 3.96
C GLY A 33 11.67 11.69 2.55
N VAL A 34 10.96 10.56 2.43
CA VAL A 34 10.35 10.12 1.18
C VAL A 34 9.21 11.08 0.85
N ASP A 35 9.12 11.48 -0.42
CA ASP A 35 8.03 12.34 -0.88
C ASP A 35 6.69 11.61 -0.74
N ALA A 36 5.69 12.28 -0.15
CA ALA A 36 4.39 11.68 0.11
C ALA A 36 3.66 11.25 -1.17
N TYR A 37 3.78 12.05 -2.24
CA TYR A 37 3.18 11.69 -3.52
C TYR A 37 3.87 10.46 -4.12
N GLU A 38 5.19 10.37 -4.00
CA GLU A 38 5.93 9.17 -4.37
C GLU A 38 5.54 7.95 -3.54
N ALA A 39 5.38 8.07 -2.22
CA ALA A 39 4.92 6.98 -1.36
C ALA A 39 3.53 6.46 -1.77
N ILE A 40 2.62 7.36 -2.15
CA ILE A 40 1.28 7.02 -2.64
C ILE A 40 1.36 6.32 -4.00
N ILE A 41 2.06 6.90 -4.98
CA ILE A 41 2.07 6.37 -6.35
C ILE A 41 2.93 5.11 -6.47
N ASP A 42 4.12 5.11 -5.87
CA ASP A 42 5.10 4.05 -6.01
C ASP A 42 5.04 2.98 -4.91
N GLY A 43 4.29 3.21 -3.84
CA GLY A 43 3.97 2.23 -2.80
C GLY A 43 2.50 1.80 -2.83
N LEU A 44 1.62 2.60 -2.22
CA LEU A 44 0.22 2.23 -1.98
C LEU A 44 -0.56 1.90 -3.27
N ALA A 45 -0.48 2.76 -4.30
CA ALA A 45 -1.18 2.57 -5.56
C ALA A 45 -0.64 1.38 -6.37
N LYS A 46 0.66 1.07 -6.25
CA LYS A 46 1.21 -0.15 -6.85
C LYS A 46 0.64 -1.39 -6.18
N GLY A 47 0.44 -1.39 -4.86
CA GLY A 47 -0.19 -2.49 -4.15
C GLY A 47 -1.62 -2.71 -4.65
N MET A 48 -2.38 -1.63 -4.81
CA MET A 48 -3.74 -1.70 -5.34
C MET A 48 -3.80 -2.26 -6.77
N ASN A 49 -2.82 -1.91 -7.63
CA ASN A 49 -2.73 -2.47 -8.98
C ASN A 49 -2.51 -4.00 -8.96
N VAL A 50 -1.72 -4.51 -8.02
CA VAL A 50 -1.48 -5.94 -7.86
C VAL A 50 -2.77 -6.67 -7.49
N VAL A 51 -3.52 -6.18 -6.50
CA VAL A 51 -4.79 -6.81 -6.09
C VAL A 51 -5.84 -6.71 -7.20
N SER A 52 -5.84 -5.61 -7.95
CA SER A 52 -6.71 -5.43 -9.12
C SER A 52 -6.41 -6.46 -10.22
N ASP A 53 -5.14 -6.69 -10.54
CA ASP A 53 -4.72 -7.71 -11.51
C ASP A 53 -5.05 -9.14 -11.02
N MET A 54 -4.85 -9.43 -9.73
CA MET A 54 -5.29 -10.69 -9.13
C MET A 54 -6.80 -10.89 -9.25
N TYR A 55 -7.59 -9.83 -9.05
CA TYR A 55 -9.04 -9.90 -9.23
C TYR A 55 -9.44 -10.17 -10.68
N GLU A 56 -8.81 -9.50 -11.65
CA GLU A 56 -9.03 -9.73 -13.08
C GLU A 56 -8.69 -11.17 -13.51
N LYS A 57 -7.68 -11.77 -12.87
CA LYS A 57 -7.28 -13.18 -13.07
C LYS A 57 -8.14 -14.19 -12.33
N GLY A 58 -9.04 -13.73 -11.45
CA GLY A 58 -9.86 -14.61 -10.59
C GLY A 58 -9.08 -15.22 -9.43
N GLU A 59 -7.95 -14.64 -9.06
CA GLU A 59 -7.09 -15.03 -7.93
C GLU A 59 -7.43 -14.25 -6.64
N ALA A 60 -8.11 -13.10 -6.76
CA ALA A 60 -8.67 -12.33 -5.65
C ALA A 60 -10.19 -12.12 -5.82
N PHE A 61 -10.87 -11.78 -4.72
CA PHE A 61 -12.32 -11.53 -4.71
C PHE A 61 -12.63 -10.11 -4.25
N VAL A 62 -13.89 -9.69 -4.39
CA VAL A 62 -14.36 -8.36 -3.96
C VAL A 62 -13.97 -8.04 -2.50
N PRO A 63 -14.07 -8.95 -1.52
CA PRO A 63 -13.60 -8.66 -0.16
C PRO A 63 -12.11 -8.30 -0.08
N SER A 64 -11.26 -8.94 -0.89
CA SER A 64 -9.83 -8.63 -0.95
C SER A 64 -9.57 -7.23 -1.51
N LEU A 65 -10.35 -6.82 -2.52
CA LEU A 65 -10.27 -5.45 -3.05
C LEU A 65 -10.70 -4.40 -2.03
N LEU A 66 -11.71 -4.70 -1.21
CA LEU A 66 -12.16 -3.80 -0.15
C LEU A 66 -11.09 -3.66 0.93
N LEU A 67 -10.50 -4.76 1.39
CA LEU A 67 -9.41 -4.72 2.38
C LEU A 67 -8.18 -3.98 1.87
N ALA A 68 -7.78 -4.23 0.61
CA ALA A 68 -6.68 -3.49 -0.01
C ALA A 68 -7.00 -1.98 -0.12
N ALA A 69 -8.26 -1.63 -0.37
CA ALA A 69 -8.67 -0.24 -0.44
C ALA A 69 -8.62 0.42 0.94
N ASP A 70 -9.11 -0.26 1.98
CA ASP A 70 -9.07 0.22 3.36
C ASP A 70 -7.61 0.47 3.80
N ALA A 71 -6.70 -0.47 3.53
CA ALA A 71 -5.27 -0.33 3.84
C ALA A 71 -4.61 0.83 3.07
N MET A 72 -4.95 0.98 1.79
CA MET A 72 -4.49 2.10 0.98
C MET A 72 -4.97 3.44 1.56
N TYR A 73 -6.23 3.53 1.99
CA TYR A 73 -6.76 4.75 2.58
C TYR A 73 -6.14 5.04 3.95
N ALA A 74 -5.95 4.03 4.80
CA ALA A 74 -5.27 4.18 6.09
C ALA A 74 -3.86 4.79 5.91
N GLY A 75 -3.06 4.26 4.98
CA GLY A 75 -1.75 4.83 4.66
C GLY A 75 -1.80 6.24 4.05
N MET A 76 -2.90 6.63 3.37
CA MET A 76 -3.08 7.98 2.83
C MET A 76 -3.55 9.02 3.87
N GLU A 77 -4.10 8.60 5.00
CA GLU A 77 -4.59 9.49 6.05
C GLU A 77 -3.47 10.00 6.99
N ILE A 78 -2.27 9.43 6.87
CA ILE A 78 -1.03 9.83 7.57
C ILE A 78 -0.39 11.07 6.94
#